data_AF-A0A2E7HGH0-F1
#
_entry.id   AF-A0A2E7HGH0-F1
#
_cell.length_a   1.000
_cell.length_b   1.000
_cell.length_c   1.000
_cell.angle_alpha   90.00
_cell.angle_beta   90.00
_cell.angle_gamma   90.00
#
_symmetry.space_group_name_H-M   'P 1'
#
loop_
_entity.id
_entity.type
_entity.pdbx_description
1 polymer ?
#
loop_
_entity_poly.entity_id
_entity_poly.type
_entity_poly.pdbx_seq_one_letter_code
_entity_poly.pdbx_strand_id
1 'polypeptide(L)'
;MAGFEIVKTPRALYKGPSEHPWVQLTDLRVHESKILGGIGQGFELTKDWFVEQRANIAARCIGVAVRCAEIAAAYTEEREAFGRNIQDYQGIEWKLADMAVEIMAAKALLYRCARV
;
A
#
# COMPACT_ATOMS: atom_id res chain seq x y z
N MET A 1 -21.56 16.91 -13.35
CA MET A 1 -22.88 16.79 -12.70
C MET A 1 -23.13 18.09 -11.97
N ALA A 2 -24.32 18.71 -12.10
CA ALA A 2 -24.59 19.98 -11.41
C ALA A 2 -24.41 19.78 -9.89
N GLY A 3 -23.59 20.60 -9.25
CA GLY A 3 -23.30 20.51 -7.81
C GLY A 3 -22.13 19.60 -7.41
N PHE A 4 -21.37 19.02 -8.35
CA PHE A 4 -20.13 18.28 -8.09
C PHE A 4 -18.94 19.03 -8.68
N GLU A 5 -17.90 19.27 -7.88
CA GLU A 5 -16.67 19.94 -8.31
C GLU A 5 -15.43 19.29 -7.70
N ILE A 6 -14.37 19.12 -8.51
CA ILE A 6 -13.02 18.84 -8.02
C ILE A 6 -12.34 20.20 -7.80
N VAL A 7 -12.14 20.56 -6.52
CA VAL A 7 -11.62 21.88 -6.13
C VAL A 7 -10.11 21.98 -6.37
N LYS A 8 -9.39 20.92 -5.99
CA LYS A 8 -7.94 20.89 -6.03
C LYS A 8 -7.44 19.46 -5.93
N THR A 9 -6.41 19.12 -6.71
CA THR A 9 -5.57 17.95 -6.40
C THR A 9 -4.29 18.44 -5.71
N PRO A 10 -4.15 18.35 -4.38
CA PRO A 10 -2.88 18.59 -3.72
C PRO A 10 -1.81 17.59 -4.19
N ARG A 11 -0.57 18.08 -4.28
CA ARG A 11 0.58 17.23 -4.57
C ARG A 11 0.89 16.37 -3.35
N ALA A 12 0.75 15.05 -3.48
CA ALA A 12 1.20 14.09 -2.47
C ALA A 12 2.66 13.68 -2.72
N LEU A 13 3.34 13.20 -1.67
CA LEU A 13 4.69 12.63 -1.76
C LEU A 13 4.72 11.33 -2.57
N TYR A 14 3.66 10.54 -2.45
CA TYR A 14 3.43 9.35 -3.26
C TYR A 14 2.65 9.72 -4.52
N LYS A 15 3.21 9.46 -5.70
CA LYS A 15 2.51 9.52 -6.99
C LYS A 15 2.06 8.10 -7.36
N GLY A 16 0.94 7.67 -6.78
CA GLY A 16 0.23 6.52 -7.33
C GLY A 16 -0.38 6.85 -8.70
N PRO A 17 -0.97 5.86 -9.39
CA PRO A 17 -1.74 6.10 -10.61
C PRO A 17 -2.98 6.98 -10.38
N SER A 18 -3.36 7.22 -9.11
CA SER A 18 -4.53 7.98 -8.71
C SER A 18 -4.12 9.25 -7.97
N GLU A 19 -4.65 10.38 -8.41
CA GLU A 19 -4.61 11.64 -7.68
C GLU A 19 -5.50 11.59 -6.42
N HIS A 20 -5.25 12.48 -5.46
CA HIS A 20 -6.08 12.63 -4.25
C HIS A 20 -6.84 13.98 -4.29
N PRO A 21 -7.91 14.11 -5.10
CA PRO A 21 -8.63 15.36 -5.23
C PRO A 21 -9.45 15.70 -3.99
N TRP A 22 -9.58 16.99 -3.73
CA TRP A 22 -10.62 17.54 -2.89
C TRP A 22 -11.88 17.69 -3.71
N VAL A 23 -12.96 17.06 -3.26
CA VAL A 23 -14.26 17.10 -3.91
C VAL A 23 -15.20 17.96 -3.07
N GLN A 24 -15.87 18.91 -3.72
CA GLN A 24 -16.92 19.72 -3.12
C GLN A 24 -18.27 19.33 -3.73
N LEU A 25 -19.26 19.17 -2.86
CA LEU A 25 -20.64 18.86 -3.21
C LEU A 25 -21.54 20.02 -2.76
N THR A 26 -22.14 20.75 -3.70
CA THR A 26 -23.00 21.91 -3.43
C THR A 26 -24.36 21.69 -4.08
N ASP A 27 -25.42 21.53 -3.27
CA ASP A 27 -26.80 21.26 -3.75
C ASP A 27 -26.92 20.10 -4.76
N LEU A 28 -25.99 19.14 -4.72
CA LEU A 28 -25.96 17.97 -5.59
C LEU A 28 -27.21 17.10 -5.34
N ARG A 29 -28.06 16.94 -6.36
CA ARG A 29 -29.22 16.05 -6.31
C ARG A 29 -28.86 14.68 -6.85
N VAL A 30 -29.20 13.64 -6.09
CA VAL A 30 -28.97 12.24 -6.44
C VAL A 30 -30.28 11.46 -6.27
N HIS A 31 -30.61 10.60 -7.24
CA HIS A 31 -31.82 9.77 -7.18
C HIS A 31 -31.72 8.69 -6.10
N GLU A 32 -32.83 8.32 -5.48
CA GLU A 32 -32.90 7.30 -4.41
C GLU A 32 -32.32 5.94 -4.83
N SER A 33 -32.42 5.61 -6.12
CA SER A 33 -31.85 4.38 -6.70
C SER A 33 -30.31 4.34 -6.70
N LYS A 34 -29.64 5.40 -6.23
CA LYS A 34 -28.19 5.45 -6.05
C LYS A 34 -27.77 5.28 -4.58
N ILE A 35 -28.72 5.07 -3.67
CA ILE A 35 -28.42 4.72 -2.28
C ILE A 35 -27.82 3.31 -2.26
N LEU A 36 -26.57 3.21 -1.80
CA LEU A 36 -25.89 1.94 -1.61
C LEU A 36 -26.26 1.36 -0.24
N GLY A 37 -26.64 0.08 -0.20
CA GLY A 37 -27.00 -0.70 0.99
C GLY A 37 -28.27 -0.27 1.73
N GLY A 38 -28.54 1.03 1.84
CA GLY A 38 -29.73 1.57 2.50
C GLY A 38 -29.43 2.81 3.34
N ILE A 39 -30.47 3.59 3.68
CA ILE A 39 -30.31 4.75 4.55
C ILE A 39 -29.84 4.29 5.93
N GLY A 40 -28.75 4.90 6.42
CA GLY A 40 -28.14 4.56 7.71
C GLY A 40 -27.18 3.35 7.68
N GLN A 41 -27.06 2.65 6.55
CA GLN A 41 -26.23 1.43 6.44
C GLN A 41 -24.78 1.69 6.02
N GLY A 42 -24.37 2.97 5.92
CA GLY A 42 -23.04 3.34 5.43
C GLY A 42 -21.88 2.76 6.25
N PHE A 43 -22.04 2.63 7.58
CA PHE A 43 -21.00 2.09 8.44
C PHE A 43 -20.75 0.59 8.20
N GLU A 44 -21.81 -0.21 8.09
CA GLU A 44 -21.70 -1.65 7.87
C GLU A 44 -21.07 -1.95 6.50
N LEU A 45 -21.53 -1.26 5.45
CA LEU A 45 -20.91 -1.33 4.11
C LEU A 45 -19.40 -1.04 4.15
N THR A 46 -19.03 0.00 4.90
CA THR A 46 -17.64 0.45 4.99
C THR A 46 -16.80 -0.54 5.79
N LYS A 47 -17.35 -1.15 6.84
CA LYS A 47 -16.67 -2.16 7.66
C LYS A 47 -16.24 -3.36 6.83
N ASP A 48 -17.14 -3.89 6.01
CA ASP A 48 -16.87 -5.06 5.17
C ASP A 48 -15.78 -4.76 4.13
N TRP A 49 -15.90 -3.61 3.47
CA TRP A 49 -14.89 -3.16 2.50
C TRP A 49 -13.50 -2.95 3.13
N PHE A 50 -13.44 -2.40 4.36
CA PHE A 50 -12.15 -2.18 5.04
C PHE A 50 -11.40 -3.47 5.36
N VAL A 51 -12.10 -4.58 5.59
CA VAL A 51 -11.46 -5.89 5.83
C VAL A 51 -10.69 -6.32 4.59
N GLU A 52 -11.33 -6.27 3.42
CA GLU A 52 -10.70 -6.61 2.15
C GLU A 52 -9.56 -5.65 1.80
N GLN A 53 -9.75 -4.34 2.01
CA GLN A 53 -8.74 -3.34 1.70
C GLN A 53 -7.48 -3.49 2.55
N ARG A 54 -7.58 -3.88 3.81
CA ARG A 54 -6.41 -4.12 4.67
C ARG A 54 -5.54 -5.25 4.12
N ALA A 55 -6.15 -6.34 3.66
CA ALA A 55 -5.43 -7.44 3.03
C ALA A 55 -4.74 -6.99 1.72
N ASN A 56 -5.44 -6.21 0.89
CA ASN A 56 -4.88 -5.65 -0.34
C ASN A 56 -3.69 -4.71 -0.08
N ILE A 57 -3.78 -3.84 0.92
CA ILE A 57 -2.67 -2.94 1.31
C ILE A 57 -1.47 -3.77 1.78
N ALA A 58 -1.69 -4.78 2.62
CA ALA A 58 -0.63 -5.67 3.08
C ALA A 58 0.06 -6.39 1.91
N ALA A 59 -0.72 -6.92 0.95
CA ALA A 59 -0.19 -7.56 -0.25
C ALA A 59 0.71 -6.62 -1.06
N ARG A 60 0.27 -5.38 -1.28
CA ARG A 60 1.04 -4.35 -1.97
C ARG A 60 2.34 -4.01 -1.23
N CYS A 61 2.27 -3.78 0.08
CA CYS A 61 3.44 -3.49 0.90
C CYS A 61 4.47 -4.62 0.87
N ILE A 62 4.02 -5.87 0.93
CA ILE A 62 4.90 -7.05 0.81
C ILE A 62 5.57 -7.10 -0.56
N GLY A 63 4.83 -6.86 -1.65
CA GLY A 63 5.41 -6.81 -3.00
C GLY A 63 6.50 -5.75 -3.13
N VAL A 64 6.25 -4.54 -2.58
CA VAL A 64 7.26 -3.48 -2.53
C VAL A 64 8.47 -3.90 -1.68
N ALA A 65 8.26 -4.49 -0.50
CA ALA A 65 9.34 -4.93 0.37
C ALA A 65 10.23 -5.99 -0.29
N VAL A 66 9.64 -6.98 -0.98
CA VAL A 66 10.37 -7.97 -1.79
C VAL A 66 11.24 -7.27 -2.82
N ARG A 67 10.67 -6.33 -3.58
CA ARG A 67 11.44 -5.63 -4.61
C ARG A 67 12.56 -4.78 -4.02
N CYS A 68 12.33 -4.12 -2.88
CA CYS A 68 13.36 -3.38 -2.17
C CYS A 68 14.49 -4.29 -1.69
N ALA A 69 14.18 -5.48 -1.15
CA ALA A 69 15.18 -6.44 -0.70
C ALA A 69 16.01 -6.99 -1.88
N GLU A 70 15.39 -7.28 -3.03
CA GLU A 70 16.10 -7.69 -4.25
C GLU A 70 17.07 -6.61 -4.75
N ILE A 71 16.61 -5.36 -4.82
CA ILE A 71 17.45 -4.23 -5.24
C ILE A 71 18.59 -4.02 -4.25
N ALA A 72 18.31 -4.10 -2.95
CA ALA A 72 19.32 -3.97 -1.91
C ALA A 72 20.38 -5.06 -2.04
N ALA A 73 19.97 -6.33 -2.17
CA ALA A 73 20.89 -7.47 -2.32
C ALA A 73 21.77 -7.31 -3.57
N ALA A 74 21.20 -7.02 -4.73
CA ALA A 74 21.96 -6.80 -5.96
C ALA A 74 22.98 -5.67 -5.81
N TYR A 75 22.60 -4.57 -5.17
CA TYR A 75 23.50 -3.43 -4.94
C TYR A 75 24.69 -3.79 -4.04
N THR A 76 24.55 -4.76 -3.14
CA THR A 76 25.67 -5.17 -2.26
C THR A 76 26.80 -5.88 -3.00
N GLU A 77 26.50 -6.52 -4.12
CA GLU A 77 27.47 -7.20 -4.99
C GLU A 77 28.23 -6.23 -5.89
N GLU A 78 27.62 -5.09 -6.23
CA GLU A 78 28.18 -4.08 -7.14
C GLU A 78 28.97 -2.98 -6.41
N ARG A 79 28.66 -2.74 -5.13
CA ARG A 79 29.20 -1.61 -4.39
C ARG A 79 30.44 -1.99 -3.59
N GLU A 80 31.56 -1.36 -3.92
CA GLU A 80 32.78 -1.43 -3.11
C GLU A 80 32.90 -0.24 -2.14
N ALA A 81 33.39 -0.52 -0.93
CA ALA A 81 33.80 0.47 0.05
C ALA A 81 34.91 -0.09 0.95
N PHE A 82 35.87 0.77 1.30
CA PHE A 82 37.03 0.40 2.12
C PHE A 82 37.81 -0.81 1.57
N GLY A 83 37.93 -0.90 0.23
CA GLY A 83 38.79 -1.86 -0.46
C GLY A 83 38.20 -3.26 -0.70
N ARG A 84 36.90 -3.45 -0.49
CA ARG A 84 36.17 -4.70 -0.83
C ARG A 84 34.69 -4.44 -1.07
N ASN A 85 33.97 -5.43 -1.58
CA ASN A 85 32.53 -5.34 -1.77
C ASN A 85 31.79 -5.21 -0.44
N ILE A 86 30.70 -4.45 -0.43
CA ILE A 86 29.95 -4.22 0.81
C ILE A 86 29.24 -5.48 1.31
N GLN A 87 29.01 -6.47 0.43
CA GLN A 87 28.50 -7.78 0.83
C GLN A 87 29.40 -8.47 1.86
N ASP A 88 30.72 -8.23 1.85
CA ASP A 88 31.69 -8.89 2.73
C ASP A 88 31.66 -8.35 4.18
N TYR A 89 30.84 -7.35 4.47
CA TYR A 89 30.61 -6.85 5.82
C TYR A 89 29.39 -7.54 6.42
N GLN A 90 29.61 -8.31 7.49
CA GLN A 90 28.57 -9.00 8.24
C GLN A 90 27.39 -8.07 8.66
N GLY A 91 27.67 -6.79 8.96
CA GLY A 91 26.64 -5.81 9.29
C GLY A 91 25.65 -5.49 8.16
N ILE A 92 26.03 -5.75 6.91
CA ILE A 92 25.16 -5.66 5.73
C ILE A 92 24.34 -6.94 5.59
N GLU A 93 24.96 -8.10 5.79
CA GLU A 93 24.26 -9.40 5.77
C GLU A 93 23.13 -9.47 6.81
N TRP A 94 23.32 -8.94 8.02
CA TRP A 94 22.27 -8.87 9.03
C TRP A 94 21.03 -8.13 8.54
N LYS A 95 21.21 -7.02 7.83
CA LYS A 95 20.09 -6.24 7.29
C LYS A 95 19.33 -7.03 6.23
N LEU A 96 20.06 -7.73 5.35
CA LEU A 96 19.45 -8.60 4.34
C LEU A 96 18.69 -9.77 4.99
N ALA A 97 19.25 -10.37 6.02
CA ALA A 97 18.61 -11.45 6.78
C ALA A 97 17.33 -10.98 7.48
N ASP A 98 17.37 -9.84 8.17
CA ASP A 98 16.20 -9.25 8.83
C ASP A 98 15.08 -8.96 7.82
N MET A 99 15.41 -8.32 6.69
CA MET A 99 14.45 -8.07 5.62
C MET A 99 13.82 -9.38 5.10
N ALA A 100 14.62 -10.42 4.87
CA ALA A 100 14.12 -11.71 4.41
C ALA A 100 13.16 -12.34 5.43
N VAL A 101 13.50 -12.33 6.71
CA VAL A 101 12.68 -12.88 7.80
C VAL A 101 11.35 -12.12 7.91
N GLU A 102 11.38 -10.79 7.94
CA GLU A 102 10.18 -9.97 8.05
C GLU A 102 9.24 -10.16 6.85
N ILE A 103 9.80 -10.21 5.63
CA ILE A 103 9.03 -10.47 4.41
C ILE A 103 8.36 -11.85 4.46
N MET A 104 9.10 -12.89 4.86
CA MET A 104 8.54 -14.25 4.97
C MET A 104 7.43 -14.32 6.02
N ALA A 105 7.64 -13.71 7.18
CA ALA A 105 6.63 -13.65 8.24
C ALA A 105 5.37 -12.91 7.77
N ALA A 106 5.53 -11.76 7.11
CA ALA A 106 4.42 -10.98 6.56
C ALA A 106 3.63 -11.75 5.49
N LYS A 107 4.33 -12.45 4.58
CA LYS A 107 3.70 -13.32 3.57
C LYS A 107 2.89 -14.44 4.23
N ALA A 108 3.48 -15.14 5.19
CA ALA A 108 2.82 -16.24 5.89
C ALA A 108 1.54 -15.77 6.61
N LEU A 109 1.61 -14.63 7.30
CA LEU A 109 0.45 -14.05 7.97
C LEU A 109 -0.63 -13.63 6.98
N LEU A 110 -0.28 -12.93 5.91
CA LEU A 110 -1.24 -12.50 4.89
C LEU A 110 -1.94 -13.70 4.23
N TYR A 111 -1.19 -14.72 3.80
CA TYR A 111 -1.78 -15.90 3.19
C TYR A 111 -2.66 -16.67 4.16
N ARG A 112 -2.32 -16.69 5.46
CA ARG A 112 -3.20 -17.26 6.48
C ARG A 112 -4.50 -16.46 6.61
N CYS A 113 -4.41 -15.13 6.63
CA CYS A 113 -5.57 -14.24 6.71
C CYS A 113 -6.45 -14.26 5.45
N ALA A 114 -5.90 -14.63 4.29
CA ALA A 114 -6.64 -14.68 3.02
C ALA A 114 -7.30 -16.05 2.72
N ARG A 115 -7.13 -17.04 3.61
CA ARG A 115 -7.70 -18.39 3.47
C ARG A 115 -9.11 -18.55 4.08
N VAL A 116 -9.71 -17.47 4.57
CA VAL A 116 -11.06 -17.45 5.15
C VAL A 116 -12.13 -17.27 4.09
#